data_AF-A0A7X7KPH9-F1
#
_entry.id   AF-A0A7X7KPH9-F1
#
_cell.length_a   1.000
_cell.length_b   1.000
_cell.length_c   1.000
_cell.angle_alpha   90.00
_cell.angle_beta   90.00
_cell.angle_gamma   90.00
#
_symmetry.space_group_name_H-M   'P 1'
#
loop_
_entity.id
_entity.type
_entity.pdbx_description
1 polymer ?
#
loop_
_entity_poly.entity_id
_entity_poly.type
_entity_poly.pdbx_seq_one_letter_code
_entity_poly.pdbx_strand_id
1 'polypeptide(L)' 'MTRNVTIRMDEDMLRALRHRAVDEQMSLSRWIVHVLRQASQPVASREEMRQRALSRLATGFHLGGRTLSREEMHGR' A
#
# COMPACT_ATOMS: atom_id res chain seq x y z
N MET A 1 8.93 7.44 -22.16
CA MET A 1 8.69 8.85 -22.52
C MET A 1 7.88 9.50 -21.41
N THR A 2 8.34 10.63 -20.87
CA THR A 2 7.59 11.44 -19.90
C THR A 2 6.66 12.40 -20.66
N ARG A 3 5.40 12.50 -20.24
CA ARG A 3 4.40 13.45 -20.78
C ARG A 3 3.82 14.26 -19.63
N ASN A 4 3.51 15.53 -19.90
CA ASN A 4 2.95 16.45 -18.90
C ASN A 4 1.43 16.57 -19.09
N VAL A 5 0.71 16.72 -17.99
CA VAL A 5 -0.73 16.99 -17.96
C VAL A 5 -0.98 18.18 -17.04
N THR A 6 -1.71 19.18 -17.50
CA THR A 6 -2.15 20.32 -16.69
C THR A 6 -3.52 20.01 -16.11
N ILE A 7 -3.65 20.13 -14.79
CA ILE A 7 -4.89 19.84 -14.07
C ILE A 7 -5.38 21.14 -13.42
N ARG A 8 -6.64 21.50 -13.65
CA ARG A 8 -7.32 22.58 -12.92
C ARG A 8 -7.93 22.02 -11.64
N MET A 9 -7.69 22.69 -10.52
CA MET A 9 -8.22 22.34 -9.20
C MET A 9 -8.54 23.62 -8.44
N ASP A 10 -9.44 23.53 -7.46
CA ASP A 10 -9.72 24.63 -6.55
C ASP A 10 -8.54 24.91 -5.60
N GLU A 11 -8.46 26.15 -5.10
CA GLU A 11 -7.35 26.61 -4.26
C GLU A 11 -7.28 25.87 -2.92
N ASP A 12 -8.44 25.54 -2.35
CA ASP A 12 -8.55 24.85 -1.07
C ASP A 12 -8.02 23.42 -1.17
N MET A 13 -8.37 22.71 -2.24
CA MET A 13 -7.82 21.40 -2.57
C MET A 13 -6.31 21.49 -2.78
N LEU A 14 -5.81 22.47 -3.57
CA LEU A 14 -4.38 22.63 -3.79
C LEU A 14 -3.61 22.87 -2.48
N ARG A 15 -4.20 23.60 -1.53
CA ARG A 15 -3.61 23.80 -0.20
C ARG A 15 -3.57 22.50 0.59
N ALA A 16 -4.68 21.76 0.65
CA ALA A 16 -4.75 20.48 1.36
C ALA A 16 -3.76 19.45 0.79
N LEU A 17 -3.62 19.37 -0.54
CA LEU A 17 -2.69 18.46 -1.18
C LEU A 17 -1.22 18.82 -0.92
N ARG A 18 -0.89 20.12 -0.83
CA ARG A 18 0.46 20.57 -0.44
C ARG A 18 0.82 20.09 0.96
N HIS A 19 -0.10 20.19 1.92
CA HIS A 19 0.12 19.69 3.27
C HIS A 19 0.39 18.18 3.28
N ARG A 20 -0.45 17.39 2.59
CA ARG A 20 -0.25 15.93 2.51
C ARG A 20 1.07 15.54 1.85
N ALA A 21 1.46 16.25 0.80
CA ALA A 21 2.74 16.01 0.14
C ALA A 21 3.92 16.24 1.10
N VAL A 22 3.85 17.31 1.92
CA VAL A 22 4.85 17.60 2.96
C VAL A 22 4.86 16.52 4.05
N ASP A 23 3.70 16.08 4.52
CA ASP A 23 3.58 15.02 5.54
C ASP A 23 4.24 13.71 5.06
N GLU A 24 4.15 13.42 3.77
CA GLU A 24 4.79 12.26 3.13
C GLU A 24 6.23 12.53 2.63
N GLN A 25 6.80 13.70 2.93
CA GLN A 25 8.15 14.11 2.51
C GLN A 25 8.36 14.08 0.98
N MET A 26 7.33 14.45 0.22
CA MET A 26 7.34 14.48 -1.24
C MET A 26 7.03 15.88 -1.78
N SER A 27 7.46 16.14 -3.02
CA SER A 27 6.91 17.28 -3.77
C SER A 27 5.45 17.00 -4.17
N LEU A 28 4.66 18.07 -4.34
CA LEU A 28 3.25 17.94 -4.75
C LEU A 28 3.09 17.12 -6.04
N SER A 29 3.90 17.38 -7.06
CA SER A 29 3.85 16.65 -8.32
C SER A 29 4.18 15.16 -8.15
N ARG A 30 5.18 14.83 -7.33
CA ARG A 30 5.55 13.45 -7.01
C ARG A 30 4.43 12.75 -6.24
N TRP A 31 3.82 13.44 -5.28
CA TRP A 31 2.70 12.92 -4.50
C TRP A 31 1.47 12.64 -5.40
N ILE A 32 1.11 13.57 -6.29
CA ILE A 32 0.00 13.36 -7.25
C ILE A 32 0.26 12.15 -8.14
N VAL A 33 1.48 12.02 -8.69
CA VAL A 33 1.85 10.85 -9.50
C VAL A 33 1.80 9.55 -8.68
N HIS A 34 2.17 9.60 -7.40
CA HIS A 34 2.09 8.45 -6.50
C HIS A 34 0.64 7.99 -6.32
N VAL A 35 -0.28 8.91 -6.03
CA VAL A 35 -1.71 8.60 -5.89
C VAL A 35 -2.30 8.07 -7.20
N LEU A 36 -2.00 8.71 -8.33
CA LEU A 36 -2.47 8.25 -9.63
C LEU A 36 -1.94 6.85 -9.97
N ARG A 37 -0.70 6.53 -9.59
CA ARG A 37 -0.13 5.20 -9.77
C ARG A 37 -0.86 4.16 -8.94
N GLN A 38 -1.21 4.47 -7.69
CA GLN A 38 -2.02 3.59 -6.86
C GLN A 38 -3.42 3.40 -7.43
N ALA A 39 -4.07 4.49 -7.86
CA ALA A 39 -5.40 4.45 -8.46
C ALA A 39 -5.44 3.71 -9.81
N SER A 40 -4.33 3.73 -10.58
CA SER A 40 -4.20 3.01 -11.85
C SER A 40 -3.82 1.54 -11.68
N GLN A 41 -3.42 1.11 -10.48
CA GLN A 41 -3.17 -0.32 -10.26
C GLN A 41 -4.49 -1.06 -10.44
N PRO A 42 -4.53 -2.13 -11.25
CA PRO A 42 -5.70 -2.97 -11.29
C PRO A 42 -5.97 -3.44 -9.86
N VAL A 43 -7.21 -3.27 -9.40
CA VAL A 43 -7.65 -3.87 -8.14
C VAL A 43 -7.32 -5.35 -8.27
N ALA A 44 -6.32 -5.82 -7.51
CA ALA A 44 -5.88 -7.21 -7.59
C ALA A 44 -7.13 -8.07 -7.50
N SER A 45 -7.39 -8.85 -8.54
CA SER A 45 -8.65 -9.58 -8.63
C SER A 45 -8.80 -10.43 -7.38
N ARG A 46 -10.04 -10.72 -6.97
CA ARG A 46 -10.30 -11.64 -5.85
C ARG A 46 -9.46 -12.91 -5.96
N GLU A 47 -9.21 -13.37 -7.19
CA GLU A 47 -8.40 -14.54 -7.48
C GLU A 47 -6.90 -14.32 -7.24
N GLU A 48 -6.33 -13.18 -7.61
CA GLU A 48 -4.91 -12.85 -7.31
C GLU A 48 -4.67 -12.72 -5.81
N MET A 49 -5.61 -12.10 -5.08
CA MET A 49 -5.55 -12.01 -3.62
C MET A 49 -5.67 -13.39 -2.97
N ARG A 50 -6.55 -14.24 -3.49
CA ARG A 50 -6.69 -15.63 -3.05
C ARG A 50 -5.41 -16.43 -3.29
N GLN A 51 -4.80 -16.33 -4.46
CA GLN A 51 -3.55 -17.02 -4.78
C GLN A 51 -2.40 -16.57 -3.89
N ARG A 52 -2.28 -15.26 -3.63
CA ARG A 52 -1.29 -14.73 -2.67
C ARG A 52 -1.52 -15.25 -1.26
N ALA A 53 -2.76 -15.32 -0.79
CA ALA A 53 -3.08 -15.86 0.52
C ALA A 53 -2.77 -17.36 0.63
N LEU A 54 -3.14 -18.15 -0.38
CA LEU A 54 -2.84 -19.59 -0.44
C LEU A 54 -1.33 -19.85 -0.50
N SER A 55 -0.59 -19.08 -1.28
CA SER A 55 0.87 -19.17 -1.35
C SER A 55 1.51 -18.86 0.02
N ARG A 56 1.04 -17.83 0.73
CA ARG A 56 1.52 -17.52 2.09
C ARG A 56 1.25 -18.64 3.09
N LEU A 57 0.09 -19.27 3.02
CA LEU A 57 -0.23 -20.43 3.87
C LEU A 57 0.68 -21.63 3.55
N ALA A 58 0.95 -21.88 2.27
CA ALA A 58 1.80 -22.99 1.83
C ALA A 58 3.26 -22.79 2.22
N THR A 59 3.79 -21.56 2.09
CA THR A 59 5.17 -21.24 2.50
C THR A 59 5.31 -21.18 4.03
N GLY A 60 4.25 -20.83 4.75
CA GLY A 60 4.32 -20.56 6.18
C GLY A 60 5.14 -19.30 6.49
N PHE A 61 5.32 -18.99 7.77
CA PHE A 61 6.16 -17.88 8.21
C PHE A 61 7.36 -18.39 9.01
N HIS A 62 8.57 -18.02 8.59
CA HIS A 62 9.78 -18.23 9.37
C HIS A 62 10.03 -17.00 10.24
N LEU A 63 9.34 -16.93 11.38
CA LEU A 63 9.44 -15.81 12.32
C LEU A 63 10.63 -15.93 13.30
N GLY A 64 11.59 -16.81 13.02
CA GLY A 64 12.83 -16.95 13.82
C GLY A 64 12.63 -17.45 15.25
N GLY A 65 11.48 -18.04 15.58
CA GLY A 65 11.18 -18.59 16.91
C GLY A 65 11.07 -20.12 16.92
N ARG A 66 11.15 -20.74 18.10
CA ARG A 66 10.81 -22.16 18.29
C ARG A 66 9.30 -22.35 18.13
N THR A 67 8.90 -23.47 17.51
CA THR A 67 7.50 -23.88 17.45
C THR A 67 6.98 -24.11 18.86
N LEU A 68 5.94 -23.38 19.28
CA LEU A 68 5.30 -23.56 20.57
C LEU A 68 4.40 -24.80 20.52
N SER A 69 4.38 -25.56 21.60
CA SER A 69 3.42 -26.64 21.80
C SER A 69 2.03 -26.07 22.06
N ARG A 70 1.00 -26.86 21.76
CA ARG A 70 -0.40 -26.49 22.03
C ARG A 70 -0.64 -26.18 23.52
N GLU A 71 0.03 -26.90 24.41
CA GLU A 71 -0.05 -26.72 25.86
C GLU A 71 0.59 -25.39 26.30
N GLU A 72 1.73 -25.01 25.67
CA GLU A 72 2.40 -23.73 25.91
C GLU A 72 1.55 -22.53 25.46
N MET A 73 0.69 -22.70 24.44
CA MET A 73 -0.22 -21.65 23.96
C MET A 73 -1.48 -21.47 24.81
N HIS A 74 -2.01 -22.55 25.40
CA HIS A 74 -3.26 -22.51 26.16
C HIS A 74 -3.09 -22.21 27.66
N GLY A 75 -1.86 -22.20 28.19
CA GLY A 75 -1.58 -21.98 29.61
C GLY A 75 -1.54 -20.52 30.08
N ARG A 76 -2.40 -19.65 29.53
CA ARG A 76 -2.59 -18.28 30.06
C ARG A 76 -3.78 -18.24 31.00
#